data_AF-A0A075MR56-F1
#
_entry.id   AF-A0A075MR56-F1
#
_cell.length_a   1.000
_cell.length_b   1.000
_cell.length_c   1.000
_cell.angle_alpha   90.00
_cell.angle_beta   90.00
_cell.angle_gamma   90.00
#
_symmetry.space_group_name_H-M   'P 1'
#
loop_
_entity.id
_entity.type
_entity.pdbx_description
1 polymer ?
#
loop_
_entity_poly.entity_id
_entity_poly.type
_entity_poly.pdbx_seq_one_letter_code
_entity_poly.pdbx_strand_id
1 'polypeptide(L)' 'MTTKSKQALLQEITEILKKNPERMYSREEILNLLSKMKSDDEIDGLLAELEVASSLKESKSEVYATCRGGTVYYKWNR' A
#
# COMPACT_ATOMS: atom_id res chain seq x y z
N MET A 1 -0.64 -1.38 -17.21
CA MET A 1 -0.13 -0.24 -16.41
C MET A 1 1.23 0.21 -16.97
N THR A 2 1.48 1.51 -17.13
CA THR A 2 2.82 2.02 -17.48
C THR A 2 3.65 2.24 -16.21
N THR A 3 4.98 2.21 -16.30
CA THR A 3 5.87 2.45 -15.15
C THR A 3 5.62 3.80 -14.47
N LYS A 4 5.25 4.83 -15.25
CA LYS A 4 4.87 6.16 -14.71
C LYS A 4 3.58 6.12 -13.90
N SER A 5 2.56 5.42 -14.38
CA SER A 5 1.27 5.27 -13.67
C SER A 5 1.44 4.53 -12.35
N LYS A 6 2.31 3.52 -12.32
CA LYS A 6 2.64 2.76 -11.11
C LYS A 6 3.35 3.61 -10.06
N GLN A 7 4.33 4.39 -10.48
CA GLN A 7 5.06 5.26 -9.56
C GLN A 7 4.17 6.34 -8.95
N ALA A 8 3.25 6.91 -9.74
CA ALA A 8 2.26 7.86 -9.22
C ALA A 8 1.32 7.20 -8.20
N LEU A 9 0.84 5.99 -8.47
CA LEU A 9 -0.02 5.25 -7.54
C LEU A 9 0.71 4.90 -6.23
N LEU A 10 1.95 4.45 -6.33
CA LEU A 10 2.79 4.21 -5.15
C LEU A 10 2.94 5.50 -4.33
N GLN A 11 3.18 6.63 -4.99
CA GLN A 11 3.29 7.92 -4.31
C GLN A 11 1.98 8.28 -3.59
N GLU A 12 0.81 8.11 -4.22
CA GLU A 12 -0.48 8.37 -3.60
C GLU A 12 -0.73 7.49 -2.35
N ILE A 13 -0.49 6.18 -2.46
CA ILE A 13 -0.61 5.25 -1.32
C ILE A 13 0.32 5.69 -0.19
N THR A 14 1.57 5.98 -0.52
CA THR A 14 2.57 6.38 0.46
C THR A 14 2.18 7.70 1.15
N GLU A 15 1.62 8.68 0.45
CA GLU A 15 1.14 9.92 1.04
C GLU A 15 -0.06 9.70 1.99
N ILE A 16 -0.96 8.76 1.66
CA ILE A 16 -2.05 8.35 2.58
C ILE A 16 -1.47 7.79 3.89
N LEU A 17 -0.48 6.90 3.79
CA LEU A 17 0.14 6.28 4.96
C LEU A 17 0.96 7.28 5.77
N LYS A 18 1.70 8.19 5.11
CA LYS A 18 2.49 9.25 5.75
C LYS A 18 1.66 10.26 6.52
N LYS A 19 0.43 10.57 6.07
CA LYS A 19 -0.47 11.52 6.76
C LYS A 19 -0.76 11.10 8.20
N ASN A 20 -0.75 9.81 8.48
CA ASN A 20 -1.02 9.29 9.81
C ASN A 20 -0.15 8.06 10.07
N PRO A 21 1.15 8.25 10.38
CA PRO A 21 2.13 7.17 10.37
C PRO A 21 1.86 6.12 11.44
N GLU A 22 1.10 6.44 12.50
CA GLU A 22 0.71 5.46 13.53
C GLU A 22 -0.50 4.61 13.14
N ARG A 23 -1.28 5.04 12.15
CA ARG A 23 -2.48 4.33 11.70
C ARG A 23 -2.10 3.24 10.70
N MET A 24 -2.76 2.11 10.86
CA MET A 24 -2.78 1.03 9.89
C MET A 24 -4.04 1.14 9.03
N TYR A 25 -3.92 0.85 7.75
CA TYR A 25 -5.04 0.82 6.82
C TYR A 25 -5.18 -0.59 6.25
N SER A 26 -6.41 -1.13 6.24
CA SER A 26 -6.69 -2.37 5.54
C SER A 26 -6.62 -2.15 4.03
N ARG A 27 -6.52 -3.26 3.29
CA ARG A 27 -6.68 -3.27 1.82
C ARG A 27 -7.98 -2.58 1.40
N GLU A 28 -9.12 -2.90 2.01
CA GLU A 28 -10.40 -2.28 1.63
C GLU A 28 -10.44 -0.78 1.96
N GLU A 29 -9.80 -0.33 3.05
CA GLU A 29 -9.71 1.10 3.35
C GLU A 29 -8.93 1.85 2.27
N ILE A 30 -7.79 1.31 1.81
CA ILE A 30 -6.98 1.93 0.75
C ILE A 30 -7.76 1.95 -0.57
N LEU A 31 -8.41 0.84 -0.94
CA LEU A 31 -9.28 0.78 -2.12
C LEU A 31 -10.38 1.84 -2.05
N ASN A 32 -11.10 1.92 -0.93
CA ASN A 32 -12.16 2.91 -0.75
C ASN A 32 -11.65 4.35 -0.88
N LEU A 33 -10.48 4.66 -0.33
CA LEU A 33 -9.86 5.99 -0.42
C LEU A 33 -9.45 6.37 -1.86
N LEU A 34 -9.07 5.38 -2.67
CA LEU A 34 -8.56 5.58 -4.04
C LEU A 34 -9.60 5.26 -5.15
N SER A 35 -10.77 4.72 -4.79
CA SER A 35 -11.85 4.27 -5.68
C SER A 35 -12.32 5.31 -6.70
N LYS A 36 -12.15 6.60 -6.41
CA LYS A 36 -12.53 7.70 -7.31
C LYS A 36 -11.47 8.03 -8.37
N MET A 37 -10.24 7.52 -8.22
CA MET A 37 -9.08 7.95 -9.00
C MET A 37 -8.43 6.83 -9.82
N LYS A 38 -8.62 5.57 -9.41
CA LYS A 38 -7.95 4.39 -9.98
C LYS A 38 -8.87 3.18 -10.00
N SER A 39 -8.54 2.20 -10.84
CA SER A 39 -9.20 0.90 -10.82
C SER A 39 -8.74 0.07 -9.63
N ASP A 40 -9.66 -0.71 -9.05
CA ASP A 40 -9.37 -1.58 -7.91
C ASP A 40 -8.25 -2.58 -8.24
N ASP A 41 -8.23 -3.11 -9.48
CA ASP A 41 -7.20 -4.06 -9.94
C ASP A 41 -5.78 -3.48 -9.91
N GLU A 42 -5.61 -2.20 -10.25
CA GLU A 42 -4.30 -1.55 -10.24
C GLU A 42 -3.81 -1.29 -8.80
N ILE A 43 -4.72 -0.92 -7.91
CA ILE A 43 -4.43 -0.71 -6.48
C ILE A 43 -4.06 -2.05 -5.85
N ASP A 44 -4.86 -3.09 -6.10
CA ASP A 44 -4.68 -4.42 -5.56
C ASP A 44 -3.37 -5.07 -6.00
N GLY A 45 -3.03 -4.95 -7.28
CA GLY A 45 -1.75 -5.43 -7.80
C GLY A 45 -0.57 -4.81 -7.07
N LEU A 46 -0.60 -3.49 -6.85
CA LEU A 46 0.49 -2.80 -6.15
C LEU A 46 0.55 -3.13 -4.66
N LEU A 47 -0.60 -3.25 -3.99
CA LEU A 47 -0.67 -3.64 -2.58
C LEU A 47 -0.11 -5.06 -2.35
N ALA A 48 -0.38 -6.00 -3.27
CA ALA A 48 0.20 -7.33 -3.24
C ALA A 48 1.73 -7.31 -3.41
N GLU A 49 2.25 -6.47 -4.31
CA GLU A 49 3.69 -6.29 -4.47
C GLU A 49 4.35 -5.71 -3.20
N LEU A 50 3.70 -4.74 -2.54
CA LEU A 50 4.20 -4.16 -1.29
C LEU A 50 4.20 -5.17 -0.13
N GLU A 51 3.20 -6.05 -0.08
CA GLU A 51 3.14 -7.14 0.90
C GLU A 51 4.31 -8.11 0.73
N VAL A 52 4.59 -8.53 -0.51
CA VAL A 52 5.75 -9.37 -0.82
C VAL A 52 7.05 -8.66 -0.47
N ALA A 53 7.21 -7.40 -0.88
CA ALA A 53 8.40 -6.61 -0.59
C ALA A 53 8.64 -6.50 0.92
N SER A 54 7.61 -6.17 1.71
CA SER A 54 7.71 -6.05 3.18
C SER A 54 8.09 -7.37 3.87
N SER A 55 7.90 -8.51 3.22
CA SER A 55 8.25 -9.84 3.76
C SER A 55 9.71 -10.24 3.47
N LEU A 56 10.37 -9.58 2.53
CA LEU A 56 11.76 -9.82 2.19
C LEU A 56 12.67 -9.08 3.17
N LYS A 57 13.51 -9.81 3.93
CA LYS A 57 14.40 -9.28 4.98
C LYS A 57 15.40 -8.19 4.52
N GLU A 58 15.63 -8.07 3.22
CA GLU A 58 16.54 -7.10 2.62
C GLU A 58 15.83 -5.85 2.05
N SER A 59 14.50 -5.79 2.10
CA SER A 59 13.78 -4.65 1.55
C SER A 59 13.81 -3.48 2.54
N LYS A 60 14.38 -2.35 2.11
CA LYS A 60 14.15 -1.04 2.71
C LYS A 60 12.77 -0.52 2.28
N SER A 61 11.74 -1.34 2.41
CA SER A 61 10.40 -0.94 2.01
C SER A 61 9.92 0.14 2.97
N GLU A 62 9.58 1.30 2.40
CA GLU A 62 9.03 2.43 3.14
C GLU A 62 7.60 2.14 3.64
N VAL A 63 6.97 1.07 3.13
CA VAL A 63 5.68 0.57 3.58
C VAL A 63 5.87 -0.77 4.28
N TYR A 64 5.38 -0.83 5.51
CA TYR A 64 5.31 -2.04 6.31
C TYR A 64 3.94 -2.70 6.10
N ALA A 65 3.93 -4.00 5.80
CA ALA A 65 2.73 -4.81 5.71
C ALA A 65 2.70 -5.86 6.84
N THR A 66 1.52 -6.09 7.42
CA THR A 66 1.33 -7.10 8.47
C THR A 66 -0.04 -7.75 8.38
N CYS A 67 -0.12 -9.05 8.64
CA CYS A 67 -1.39 -9.77 8.72
C CYS A 67 -1.86 -9.88 10.17
N ARG A 68 -3.09 -9.46 10.45
CA ARG A 68 -3.74 -9.58 11.76
C ARG A 68 -5.18 -10.07 11.58
N GLY A 69 -5.52 -11.20 12.21
CA GLY A 69 -6.88 -11.74 12.17
C GLY A 69 -7.38 -12.12 10.77
N GLY A 70 -6.47 -12.43 9.83
CA GLY A 70 -6.82 -12.74 8.43
C GLY A 70 -6.87 -11.53 7.51
N THR A 71 -6.67 -10.31 8.03
CA THR A 71 -6.63 -9.08 7.24
C THR A 71 -5.21 -8.54 7.13
N VAL A 72 -4.80 -8.14 5.93
CA VAL A 72 -3.51 -7.46 5.69
C VAL A 72 -3.68 -5.96 5.91
N TYR A 73 -2.75 -5.40 6.66
CA TYR A 73 -2.69 -3.99 7.01
C TYR A 73 -1.39 -3.37 6.54
N TYR A 74 -1.47 -2.12 6.07
CA TYR A 74 -0.35 -1.34 5.58
C TYR A 74 -0.11 -0.13 6.49
N LYS A 75 1.16 0.15 6.81
CA LYS A 75 1.62 1.26 7.65
C LYS A 75 2.84 1.91 7.03
N TRP A 76 3.03 3.20 7.26
CA TRP A 76 4.31 3.86 6.95
C TRP A 76 5.43 3.30 7.85
N ASN A 77 6.51 2.83 7.22
CA ASN A 77 7.71 2.33 7.89
C ASN A 77 8.72 3.48 7.98
N ARG A 78 9.05 3.89 9.22
CA ARG A 78 9.81 5.11 9.49
C ARG A 78 11.32 4.90 9.40
#